data_AF-A0A2V4HSG2-F1
#
_entry.id   AF-A0A2V4HSG2-F1
#
_cell.length_a   1.000
_cell.length_b   1.000
_cell.length_c   1.000
_cell.angle_alpha   90.00
_cell.angle_beta   90.00
_cell.angle_gamma   90.00
#
_symmetry.space_group_name_H-M   'P 1'
#
loop_
_entity.id
_entity.type
_entity.pdbx_description
1 polymer ?
#
loop_
_entity_poly.entity_id
_entity_poly.type
_entity_poly.pdbx_seq_one_letter_code
_entity_poly.pdbx_strand_id
1 'polypeptide(L)' 'MKHVIFLALIAASATLSGCVVQSSYSKTISVTKDAQGKVVQTVETETVVQPGQGYPMRLQLIKGIQTN' A
#
# COMPACT_ATOMS: atom_id res chain seq x y z
N MET A 1 4.50 13.83 -42.37
CA MET A 1 4.30 14.63 -41.13
C MET A 1 3.25 14.01 -40.19
N LYS A 2 2.05 13.61 -40.66
CA LYS A 2 1.00 12.97 -39.81
C LYS A 2 1.49 11.76 -38.99
N HIS A 3 2.28 10.86 -39.56
CA HIS A 3 2.79 9.67 -38.86
C HIS A 3 3.81 10.00 -37.77
N VAL A 4 4.60 11.07 -37.94
CA VAL A 4 5.58 11.53 -36.95
C VAL A 4 4.87 12.13 -35.73
N ILE A 5 3.79 12.88 -35.97
CA ILE A 5 2.93 13.43 -34.91
C ILE A 5 2.25 12.29 -34.14
N PHE A 6 1.79 11.25 -34.84
CA PHE A 6 1.16 10.10 -34.21
C PHE A 6 2.13 9.31 -33.33
N LEU A 7 3.37 9.13 -33.79
CA LEU A 7 4.41 8.45 -33.02
C LEU A 7 4.80 9.25 -31.76
N ALA A 8 4.85 10.58 -31.87
CA ALA A 8 5.14 11.47 -30.74
C ALA A 8 4.04 11.44 -29.68
N LEU A 9 2.77 11.34 -30.07
CA LEU A 9 1.64 11.21 -29.15
C LEU A 9 1.68 9.89 -28.36
N ILE A 10 2.01 8.78 -29.03
CA ILE A 10 2.15 7.48 -28.37
C ILE A 10 3.30 7.52 -27.36
N ALA A 11 4.47 8.04 -27.76
CA ALA A 11 5.62 8.17 -26.87
C ALA A 11 5.32 9.05 -25.63
N ALA A 12 4.60 10.16 -25.81
CA ALA A 12 4.18 11.02 -24.71
C ALA A 12 3.16 10.34 -23.78
N SER A 13 2.25 9.52 -24.31
CA SER A 13 1.28 8.80 -23.47
C SER A 13 1.94 7.71 -22.61
N ALA A 14 2.97 7.04 -23.14
CA ALA A 14 3.69 5.99 -22.44
C ALA A 14 4.54 6.52 -21.27
N THR A 15 5.04 7.75 -21.35
CA THR A 15 5.79 8.39 -20.26
C THR A 15 4.89 8.96 -19.16
N LEU A 16 3.62 9.24 -19.48
CA LEU A 16 2.61 9.70 -18.52
C LEU A 16 1.95 8.55 -17.73
N SER A 17 2.02 7.32 -18.22
CA SER A 17 1.75 6.11 -17.44
C SER A 17 2.91 5.82 -16.47
N GLY A 18 3.09 6.72 -15.50
CA GLY A 18 4.10 6.61 -14.46
C GLY A 18 3.95 5.34 -13.63
N CYS A 19 5.07 4.82 -13.14
CA CYS A 19 5.11 3.69 -12.22
C CYS A 19 4.28 4.02 -10.96
N VAL A 20 3.14 3.37 -10.80
CA VAL A 20 2.44 3.36 -9.52
C VAL A 20 3.37 2.71 -8.50
N VAL A 21 3.88 3.51 -7.57
CA VAL A 21 4.78 3.01 -6.54
C VAL A 21 3.94 2.15 -5.60
N GLN A 22 4.09 0.84 -5.70
CA GLN A 22 3.23 -0.11 -4.99
C GLN A 22 3.48 -0.01 -3.49
N SER A 23 2.52 0.57 -2.76
CA SER A 23 2.51 0.49 -1.30
C SER A 23 2.09 -0.92 -0.90
N SER A 24 2.81 -1.53 0.03
CA SER A 24 2.43 -2.84 0.58
C SER A 24 1.94 -2.67 2.01
N TYR A 25 0.72 -3.15 2.26
CA TYR A 25 0.16 -3.32 3.59
C TYR A 25 0.26 -4.80 3.98
N SER A 26 0.80 -5.08 5.16
CA SER A 26 0.84 -6.42 5.74
C SER A 26 0.23 -6.40 7.13
N LYS A 27 -0.73 -7.31 7.37
CA LYS A 27 -1.32 -7.55 8.69
C LYS A 27 -1.07 -9.00 9.07
N THR A 28 -0.44 -9.21 10.22
CA THR A 28 -0.22 -10.53 10.79
C THR A 28 -1.02 -10.66 12.07
N ILE A 29 -1.81 -11.72 12.16
CA ILE A 29 -2.60 -12.06 13.35
C ILE A 29 -2.07 -13.37 13.90
N SER A 30 -1.49 -13.33 15.09
CA SER A 30 -1.01 -14.50 15.82
C SER A 30 -1.99 -14.84 16.94
N VAL A 31 -2.49 -16.08 16.94
CA VAL A 31 -3.47 -16.55 17.91
C VAL A 31 -2.87 -17.68 18.74
N THR A 32 -2.77 -17.47 20.05
CA THR A 32 -2.34 -18.51 21.00
C THR A 32 -3.58 -19.18 21.59
N LYS A 33 -3.60 -20.51 21.58
CA LYS A 33 -4.67 -21.32 22.16
C LYS A 33 -4.15 -22.17 23.31
N ASP A 34 -5.00 -22.43 24.30
CA ASP A 34 -4.72 -23.42 25.34
C ASP A 34 -4.94 -24.86 24.84
N ALA A 35 -4.66 -25.84 25.71
CA ALA A 35 -4.78 -27.27 25.39
C ALA A 35 -6.23 -27.69 25.07
N GLN A 36 -7.22 -26.91 25.49
CA GLN A 36 -8.65 -27.11 25.25
C GLN A 36 -9.12 -26.41 23.96
N GLY A 37 -8.20 -25.74 23.24
CA GLY A 37 -8.47 -25.05 21.98
C GLY A 37 -9.08 -23.66 22.14
N LYS A 38 -9.19 -23.14 23.37
CA LYS A 38 -9.69 -21.80 23.63
C LYS A 38 -8.59 -20.78 23.35
N VAL A 39 -8.96 -19.67 22.69
CA VAL A 39 -8.04 -18.57 22.42
C VAL A 39 -7.72 -17.85 23.74
N VAL A 40 -6.44 -17.79 24.07
CA VAL A 40 -5.93 -17.12 25.28
C VAL A 40 -5.21 -15.81 24.96
N GLN A 41 -4.76 -15.63 23.72
CA GLN A 41 -4.10 -14.40 23.29
C GLN A 41 -4.24 -14.20 21.78
N THR A 42 -4.44 -12.95 21.39
CA THR A 42 -4.38 -12.50 19.99
C THR A 42 -3.40 -11.34 19.91
N VAL A 43 -2.39 -11.45 19.05
CA VAL A 43 -1.43 -10.38 18.75
C VAL A 43 -1.64 -9.97 17.30
N GLU A 44 -1.93 -8.69 17.08
CA GLU A 44 -2.08 -8.11 15.76
C GLU A 44 -0.91 -7.17 15.47
N THR A 45 -0.18 -7.44 14.39
CA THR A 45 0.92 -6.60 13.91
C THR A 45 0.57 -6.08 12.53
N GLU A 46 0.59 -4.75 12.37
CA GLU A 46 0.34 -4.08 11.10
C GLU A 46 1.61 -3.36 10.63
N THR A 47 1.97 -3.52 9.37
CA THR A 47 3.16 -2.91 8.77
C THR A 47 2.80 -2.30 7.43
N VAL A 48 3.26 -1.06 7.21
CA VAL A 48 3.06 -0.32 5.97
C VAL A 48 4.42 0.04 5.39
N VAL A 49 4.71 -0.42 4.17
CA VAL A 49 5.92 -0.04 3.43
C VAL A 49 5.51 0.84 2.26
N GLN A 50 6.02 2.07 2.25
CA GLN A 50 5.80 3.05 1.19
C GLN A 50 7.13 3.35 0.50
N PRO A 51 7.26 3.13 -0.83
CA PRO A 51 8.54 3.25 -1.50
C PRO A 51 8.96 4.70 -1.82
N GLY A 52 8.30 5.71 -1.21
CA GLY A 52 8.62 7.13 -1.40
C GLY A 52 8.11 8.02 -0.26
N GLN A 53 8.81 9.14 -0.03
CA GLN A 53 8.39 10.22 0.87
C GLN A 53 7.43 11.14 0.12
N GLY A 54 6.11 11.05 0.34
CA GLY A 54 5.18 12.05 -0.23
C GLY A 54 3.77 11.60 -0.58
N TYR A 55 3.43 10.31 -0.48
CA TYR A 55 2.02 9.91 -0.58
C TYR A 55 1.33 10.20 0.76
N PRO A 56 0.33 11.11 0.82
CA PRO A 56 -0.39 11.37 2.05
C PRO A 56 -1.19 10.11 2.40
N MET A 57 -0.67 9.32 3.33
CA MET A 57 -1.46 8.28 3.98
C MET A 57 -2.73 8.95 4.53
N ARG A 58 -3.90 8.40 4.19
CA ARG A 58 -5.15 8.75 4.87
C ARG A 58 -5.14 8.08 6.25
N LEU A 59 -4.17 8.44 7.10
CA LEU A 59 -4.01 7.91 8.46
C LEU A 59 -5.31 8.04 9.27
N GLN A 60 -6.10 9.07 8.97
CA GLN A 60 -7.44 9.33 9.51
C GLN A 60 -8.44 8.18 9.28
N LEU A 61 -8.22 7.33 8.27
CA LEU A 61 -9.06 6.18 7.95
C LEU A 61 -8.59 4.89 8.65
N ILE A 62 -7.39 4.89 9.24
CA ILE A 62 -6.83 3.76 9.97
C ILE A 62 -7.21 3.91 11.45
N LYS A 63 -8.18 3.10 11.89
CA LYS A 63 -8.61 3.09 13.31
C LYS A 63 -7.42 2.74 14.21
N GLY A 64 -7.08 3.65 15.13
CA GLY A 64 -6.08 3.42 16.19
C GLY A 64 -4.76 4.18 16.02
N ILE A 65 -4.55 4.91 14.92
CA ILE A 65 -3.38 5.78 14.77
C ILE A 65 -3.59 7.07 15.58
N GLN A 66 -2.78 7.26 16.62
CA GLN A 66 -2.67 8.54 17.34
C GLN A 66 -1.75 9.47 16.54
N THR A 67 -2.32 10.51 15.95
CA THR A 67 -1.55 11.65 15.46
C THR A 67 -1.01 12.41 16.67
N ASN A 68 0.32 12.60 16.75
CA ASN A 68 0.95 13.44 17.76
C ASN A 68 0.48 14.89 17.64
#